data_AF-A0A6T7JH83-F1
#
_entry.id   AF-A0A6T7JH83-F1
#
_cell.length_a   1.000
_cell.length_b   1.000
_cell.length_c   1.000
_cell.angle_alpha   90.00
_cell.angle_beta   90.00
_cell.angle_gamma   90.00
#
_symmetry.space_group_name_H-M   'P 1'
#
loop_
_entity.id
_entity.type
_entity.pdbx_description
1 polymer ?
#
loop_
_entity_poly.entity_id
_entity_poly.type
_entity_poly.pdbx_seq_one_letter_code
_entity_poly.pdbx_strand_id
1 'polypeptide(L)'
;GMGIAKGVTLICGGGFHGKSTLLSAIQVGVYNKIPGDGREFCVCNDKSVKIRAEDGRAVHSVDISPFITNLPFGKGTHCFTTADASGSTSQASNIVEAIEVGAEALIVDEDTCATNFMIRDDKMMELVAKDKEPITPFVRKVRPLYEEKGISSILVIGGCGDYFDVADRVVMMDSYACLDVTDRAKEIAANASSSQTRIHHEASETIPFGSIAKRYPVGSAYRTNGKVSVRSKTVVSYGETELDLSGLEQIVSLAQTNAITSVIQKLSNTGSGDVSLLGVMNSMESLLDKDGLDSLDPGNFNGALARPRTFEMAGAINRLRGNGCMSQKT
;
A
#
# COMPACT_ATOMS: atom_id res chain seq x y z
N GLY A 1 20.03 14.27 13.22
CA GLY A 1 18.84 13.43 12.95
C GLY A 1 19.28 12.13 12.30
N MET A 2 18.40 11.14 12.27
CA MET A 2 18.62 9.89 11.54
C MET A 2 18.11 10.06 10.10
N GLY A 3 18.94 9.71 9.12
CA GLY A 3 18.53 9.65 7.71
C GLY A 3 18.29 8.21 7.28
N ILE A 4 17.11 7.91 6.73
CA ILE A 4 16.80 6.61 6.12
C ILE A 4 17.10 6.73 4.61
N ALA A 5 18.09 5.97 4.14
CA ALA A 5 18.48 5.98 2.73
C ALA A 5 17.47 5.25 1.84
N LYS A 6 17.53 5.48 0.53
CA LYS A 6 16.78 4.68 -0.47
C LYS A 6 17.21 3.21 -0.38
N GLY A 7 16.29 2.31 -0.66
CA GLY A 7 16.48 0.85 -0.57
C GLY A 7 15.47 0.19 0.37
N VAL A 8 15.87 -0.95 0.93
CA VAL A 8 15.10 -1.75 1.88
C VAL A 8 15.65 -1.53 3.28
N THR A 9 14.88 -0.86 4.13
CA THR A 9 15.21 -0.63 5.55
C THR A 9 14.30 -1.44 6.44
N LEU A 10 14.90 -2.18 7.38
CA LEU A 10 14.18 -2.91 8.41
C LEU A 10 14.23 -2.15 9.73
N ILE A 11 13.11 -2.13 10.44
CA ILE A 11 12.99 -1.66 11.82
C ILE A 11 12.61 -2.88 12.67
N CYS A 12 13.55 -3.39 13.44
CA CYS A 12 13.39 -4.59 14.26
C CYS A 12 13.52 -4.30 15.76
N GLY A 13 13.40 -5.34 16.61
CA GLY A 13 13.51 -5.23 18.06
C GLY A 13 12.35 -5.89 18.82
N GLY A 14 12.47 -5.97 20.14
CA GLY A 14 11.47 -6.59 21.02
C GLY A 14 10.10 -5.89 20.96
N GLY A 15 9.05 -6.61 21.37
CA GLY A 15 7.72 -6.02 21.57
C GLY A 15 7.78 -4.88 22.58
N PHE A 16 7.11 -3.76 22.31
CA PHE A 16 7.09 -2.55 23.16
C PHE A 16 8.36 -1.67 23.19
N HIS A 17 9.38 -1.93 22.37
CA HIS A 17 10.60 -1.08 22.31
C HIS A 17 10.48 0.15 21.38
N GLY A 18 9.31 0.42 20.79
CA GLY A 18 9.04 1.65 20.01
C GLY A 18 9.03 1.52 18.48
N LYS A 19 9.05 0.31 17.92
CA LYS A 19 9.02 0.06 16.46
C LYS A 19 7.84 0.73 15.75
N SER A 20 6.62 0.39 16.15
CA SER A 20 5.40 0.92 15.54
C SER A 20 5.24 2.41 15.81
N THR A 21 5.79 2.94 16.92
CA THR A 21 5.83 4.39 17.20
C THR A 21 6.71 5.13 16.20
N LEU A 22 7.92 4.62 15.93
CA LEU A 22 8.82 5.17 14.92
C LEU A 22 8.17 5.11 13.53
N LEU A 23 7.60 3.96 13.14
CA LEU A 23 6.91 3.80 11.86
C LEU A 23 5.69 4.74 11.75
N SER A 24 4.94 4.91 12.83
CA SER A 24 3.78 5.83 12.88
C SER A 24 4.20 7.29 12.71
N ALA A 25 5.39 7.68 13.19
CA ALA A 25 5.93 9.01 12.94
C ALA A 25 6.35 9.16 11.47
N ILE A 26 7.03 8.16 10.90
CA ILE A 26 7.47 8.15 9.50
C ILE A 26 6.27 8.21 8.55
N GLN A 27 5.20 7.44 8.77
CA GLN A 27 4.07 7.38 7.83
C GLN A 27 3.33 8.72 7.72
N VAL A 28 3.26 9.50 8.80
CA VAL A 28 2.64 10.84 8.76
C VAL A 28 3.64 11.93 8.41
N GLY A 29 4.91 11.60 8.17
CA GLY A 29 5.96 12.53 7.73
C GLY A 29 5.73 13.13 6.35
N VAL A 30 4.70 12.66 5.63
CA VAL A 30 4.19 13.24 4.37
C VAL A 30 3.42 14.54 4.58
N TYR A 31 3.09 14.88 5.83
CA TYR A 31 2.42 16.12 6.19
C TYR A 31 3.31 16.96 7.11
N ASN A 32 3.26 18.27 6.95
CA ASN A 32 3.82 19.20 7.94
C ASN A 32 3.06 19.06 9.27
N LYS A 33 3.71 19.43 10.38
CA LYS A 33 3.12 19.45 11.72
C LYS A 33 3.23 20.83 12.34
N ILE A 34 2.36 21.09 13.32
CA ILE A 34 2.42 22.31 14.10
C ILE A 34 3.69 22.32 14.98
N PRO A 35 4.25 23.50 15.30
CA PRO A 35 5.36 23.60 16.24
C PRO A 35 5.02 22.97 17.60
N GLY A 36 5.93 22.18 18.16
CA GLY A 36 5.75 21.52 19.46
C GLY A 36 5.01 20.18 19.41
N ASP A 37 4.67 19.66 18.22
CA ASP A 37 4.07 18.32 18.05
C ASP A 37 5.05 17.19 18.43
N GLY A 38 6.36 17.42 18.36
CA GLY A 38 7.42 16.44 18.55
C GLY A 38 7.86 15.73 17.26
N ARG A 39 7.05 15.83 16.19
CA ARG A 39 7.34 15.24 14.86
C ARG A 39 7.49 16.30 13.75
N GLU A 40 7.59 17.58 14.10
CA GLU A 40 7.67 18.70 13.15
C GLU A 40 8.89 18.64 12.21
N PHE A 41 9.92 17.89 12.58
CA PHE A 41 11.10 17.61 11.74
C PHE A 41 11.20 16.15 11.28
N CYS A 42 10.15 15.36 11.50
CA CYS A 42 10.03 14.00 10.95
C CYS A 42 9.35 14.09 9.58
N VAL A 43 10.16 13.97 8.53
CA VAL A 43 9.71 14.06 7.14
C VAL A 43 10.00 12.77 6.39
N CYS A 44 9.19 12.46 5.39
CA CYS A 44 9.46 11.38 4.45
C CYS A 44 9.07 11.80 3.03
N ASN A 45 9.36 10.95 2.04
CA ASN A 45 8.97 11.19 0.65
C ASN A 45 7.44 11.35 0.57
N ASP A 46 6.95 12.39 -0.11
CA ASP A 46 5.52 12.70 -0.24
C ASP A 46 4.72 11.59 -0.94
N LYS A 47 5.41 10.76 -1.72
CA LYS A 47 4.91 9.53 -2.37
C LYS A 47 5.16 8.25 -1.57
N SER A 48 5.33 8.36 -0.26
CA SER A 48 5.34 7.21 0.65
C SER A 48 3.92 6.75 0.98
N VAL A 49 3.66 5.46 0.83
CA VAL A 49 2.34 4.84 1.05
C VAL A 49 2.43 3.75 2.11
N LYS A 50 1.57 3.81 3.14
CA LYS A 50 1.39 2.73 4.11
C LYS A 50 0.60 1.59 3.48
N ILE A 51 1.15 0.39 3.54
CA ILE A 51 0.54 -0.85 3.06
C ILE A 51 0.16 -1.71 4.26
N ARG A 52 -1.00 -2.36 4.14
CA ARG A 52 -1.54 -3.34 5.08
C ARG A 52 -2.48 -4.32 4.37
N ALA A 53 -2.84 -5.39 5.06
CA ALA A 53 -3.94 -6.26 4.67
C ALA A 53 -5.30 -5.61 4.99
N GLU A 54 -6.29 -5.87 4.14
CA GLU A 54 -7.66 -5.35 4.22
C GLU A 54 -8.65 -6.46 3.86
N ASP A 55 -8.86 -7.40 4.78
CA ASP A 55 -9.77 -8.52 4.56
C ASP A 55 -11.20 -8.02 4.28
N GLY A 56 -11.83 -8.59 3.26
CA GLY A 56 -13.19 -8.24 2.85
C GLY A 56 -13.33 -7.02 1.93
N ARG A 57 -12.26 -6.31 1.60
CA ARG A 57 -12.36 -5.18 0.64
C ARG A 57 -12.68 -5.65 -0.77
N ALA A 58 -13.33 -4.79 -1.55
CA ALA A 58 -13.47 -5.01 -2.98
C ALA A 58 -12.15 -4.69 -3.72
N VAL A 59 -11.94 -5.39 -4.83
CA VAL A 59 -10.84 -5.19 -5.78
C VAL A 59 -11.40 -5.28 -7.18
N HIS A 60 -11.01 -4.35 -8.05
CA HIS A 60 -11.55 -4.25 -9.41
C HIS A 60 -10.41 -4.18 -10.43
N SER A 61 -10.33 -5.23 -11.26
CA SER A 61 -9.42 -5.35 -12.40
C SER A 61 -7.96 -5.03 -12.08
N VAL A 62 -7.39 -5.60 -11.00
CA VAL A 62 -5.98 -5.39 -10.60
C VAL A 62 -5.12 -6.55 -11.08
N ASP A 63 -3.94 -6.26 -11.65
CA ASP A 63 -2.96 -7.30 -11.95
C ASP A 63 -2.16 -7.64 -10.69
N ILE A 64 -2.60 -8.69 -9.98
CA ILE A 64 -1.90 -9.21 -8.80
C ILE A 64 -0.95 -10.35 -9.13
N SER A 65 -0.73 -10.66 -10.42
CA SER A 65 0.22 -11.70 -10.86
C SER A 65 1.65 -11.53 -10.37
N PRO A 66 2.16 -10.32 -10.04
CA PRO A 66 3.44 -10.20 -9.35
C PRO A 66 3.52 -11.00 -8.06
N PHE A 67 2.42 -11.15 -7.32
CA PHE A 67 2.42 -11.81 -6.01
C PHE A 67 1.60 -13.09 -5.97
N ILE A 68 0.60 -13.24 -6.82
CA ILE A 68 -0.38 -14.32 -6.73
C ILE A 68 -0.58 -14.91 -8.11
N THR A 69 -0.29 -16.20 -8.24
CA THR A 69 -0.47 -16.98 -9.46
C THR A 69 -1.44 -18.12 -9.20
N ASN A 70 -2.06 -18.71 -10.23
CA ASN A 70 -2.79 -19.98 -10.11
C ASN A 70 -3.82 -20.05 -8.98
N LEU A 71 -4.71 -19.04 -8.87
CA LEU A 71 -5.80 -19.09 -7.90
C LEU A 71 -6.69 -20.32 -8.12
N PRO A 72 -7.29 -20.87 -7.04
CA PRO A 72 -8.25 -21.97 -7.15
C PRO A 72 -9.37 -21.67 -8.16
N PHE A 73 -9.85 -22.71 -8.83
CA PHE A 73 -10.90 -22.64 -9.85
C PHE A 73 -10.52 -21.85 -11.12
N GLY A 74 -9.22 -21.63 -11.36
CA GLY A 74 -8.73 -20.98 -12.58
C GLY A 74 -9.05 -19.49 -12.64
N LYS A 75 -9.25 -18.82 -11.50
CA LYS A 75 -9.44 -17.37 -11.47
C LYS A 75 -8.19 -16.67 -11.99
N GLY A 76 -8.36 -15.77 -12.96
CA GLY A 76 -7.26 -14.99 -13.52
C GLY A 76 -6.69 -13.99 -12.50
N THR A 77 -5.37 -13.86 -12.47
CA THR A 77 -4.65 -12.93 -11.57
C THR A 77 -4.18 -11.66 -12.26
N HIS A 78 -4.17 -11.65 -13.60
CA HIS A 78 -3.80 -10.48 -14.40
C HIS A 78 -4.86 -9.36 -14.39
N CYS A 79 -6.14 -9.72 -14.22
CA CYS A 79 -7.25 -8.77 -14.11
C CYS A 79 -8.18 -9.20 -12.97
N PHE A 80 -7.60 -9.30 -11.77
CA PHE A 80 -8.27 -9.83 -10.60
C PHE A 80 -9.39 -8.89 -10.13
N THR A 81 -10.57 -9.47 -9.91
CA THR A 81 -11.75 -8.78 -9.40
C THR A 81 -12.42 -9.64 -8.35
N THR A 82 -12.75 -9.05 -7.20
CA THR A 82 -13.51 -9.71 -6.13
C THR A 82 -14.28 -8.68 -5.31
N ALA A 83 -15.43 -9.08 -4.77
CA ALA A 83 -16.15 -8.29 -3.77
C ALA A 83 -15.66 -8.57 -2.34
N ASP A 84 -14.85 -9.61 -2.15
CA ASP A 84 -14.42 -10.15 -0.86
C ASP A 84 -12.98 -10.66 -1.01
N ALA A 85 -12.01 -9.76 -0.85
CA ALA A 85 -10.59 -10.10 -0.94
C ALA A 85 -10.08 -10.68 0.38
N SER A 86 -9.30 -11.77 0.30
CA SER A 86 -8.55 -12.26 1.46
C SER A 86 -7.44 -11.29 1.88
N GLY A 87 -6.90 -11.44 3.09
CA GLY A 87 -5.74 -10.67 3.56
C GLY A 87 -4.57 -10.58 2.56
N SER A 88 -4.15 -11.68 1.93
CA SER A 88 -3.02 -11.67 0.97
C SER A 88 -3.39 -11.02 -0.36
N THR A 89 -4.59 -11.29 -0.88
CA THR A 89 -5.04 -10.70 -2.16
C THR A 89 -5.32 -9.21 -2.03
N SER A 90 -5.87 -8.77 -0.90
CA SER A 90 -6.06 -7.35 -0.59
C SER A 90 -4.72 -6.63 -0.43
N GLN A 91 -3.74 -7.23 0.26
CA GLN A 91 -2.42 -6.63 0.42
C GLN A 91 -1.64 -6.57 -0.91
N ALA A 92 -1.69 -7.64 -1.71
CA ALA A 92 -1.13 -7.64 -3.07
C ALA A 92 -1.73 -6.52 -3.92
N SER A 93 -3.06 -6.39 -3.89
CA SER A 93 -3.78 -5.33 -4.61
C SER A 93 -3.35 -3.94 -4.11
N ASN A 94 -3.27 -3.73 -2.79
CA ASN A 94 -2.86 -2.46 -2.20
C ASN A 94 -1.48 -2.01 -2.69
N ILE A 95 -0.51 -2.93 -2.78
CA ILE A 95 0.83 -2.65 -3.32
C ILE A 95 0.75 -2.26 -4.80
N VAL A 96 0.10 -3.09 -5.63
CA VAL A 96 0.00 -2.85 -7.08
C VAL A 96 -0.70 -1.52 -7.37
N GLU A 97 -1.78 -1.23 -6.65
CA GLU A 97 -2.55 0.01 -6.76
C GLU A 97 -1.72 1.24 -6.38
N ALA A 98 -0.91 1.16 -5.31
CA ALA A 98 -0.03 2.24 -4.91
C ALA A 98 1.05 2.53 -5.97
N ILE A 99 1.65 1.47 -6.53
CA ILE A 99 2.67 1.59 -7.58
C ILE A 99 2.05 2.16 -8.87
N GLU A 100 0.84 1.74 -9.24
CA GLU A 100 0.13 2.22 -10.43
C GLU A 100 0.00 3.75 -10.46
N VAL A 101 -0.27 4.36 -9.30
CA VAL A 101 -0.42 5.82 -9.15
C VAL A 101 0.87 6.53 -8.73
N GLY A 102 2.01 5.84 -8.78
CA GLY A 102 3.33 6.45 -8.69
C GLY A 102 3.94 6.51 -7.28
N ALA A 103 3.66 5.55 -6.41
CA ALA A 103 4.35 5.44 -5.12
C ALA A 103 5.86 5.25 -5.31
N GLU A 104 6.66 5.92 -4.48
CA GLU A 104 8.14 5.82 -4.51
C GLU A 104 8.72 5.14 -3.26
N ALA A 105 7.90 4.99 -2.22
CA ALA A 105 8.26 4.23 -1.03
C ALA A 105 7.05 3.52 -0.42
N LEU A 106 7.24 2.29 0.01
CA LEU A 106 6.24 1.51 0.75
C LEU A 106 6.62 1.44 2.23
N ILE A 107 5.64 1.67 3.09
CA ILE A 107 5.77 1.54 4.54
C ILE A 107 4.95 0.33 4.94
N VAL A 108 5.58 -0.66 5.57
CA VAL A 108 4.95 -1.96 5.88
C VAL A 108 5.16 -2.27 7.36
N ASP A 109 4.09 -2.75 8.01
CA ASP A 109 4.14 -3.17 9.41
C ASP A 109 3.63 -4.61 9.52
N GLU A 110 4.51 -5.53 9.95
CA GLU A 110 4.21 -6.95 10.07
C GLU A 110 2.90 -7.22 10.84
N ASP A 111 2.63 -6.44 11.90
CA ASP A 111 1.45 -6.59 12.76
C ASP A 111 0.12 -6.33 12.03
N THR A 112 0.15 -5.66 10.86
CA THR A 112 -1.03 -5.31 10.05
C THR A 112 -1.05 -6.00 8.69
N CYS A 113 -0.12 -6.91 8.45
CA CYS A 113 0.01 -7.63 7.19
C CYS A 113 -0.54 -9.06 7.27
N ALA A 114 -0.83 -9.65 6.12
CA ALA A 114 -1.12 -11.07 6.03
C ALA A 114 0.20 -11.86 6.16
N THR A 115 0.31 -12.70 7.19
CA THR A 115 1.55 -13.45 7.48
C THR A 115 2.03 -14.28 6.30
N ASN A 116 1.11 -14.98 5.64
CA ASN A 116 1.37 -15.80 4.45
C ASN A 116 1.78 -14.98 3.20
N PHE A 117 1.55 -13.67 3.21
CA PHE A 117 2.02 -12.76 2.18
C PHE A 117 3.43 -12.26 2.49
N MET A 118 3.77 -12.05 3.76
CA MET A 118 5.07 -11.49 4.15
C MET A 118 6.20 -12.50 3.97
N ILE A 119 5.96 -13.74 4.38
CA ILE A 119 6.98 -14.79 4.48
C ILE A 119 6.38 -16.14 4.11
N ARG A 120 7.25 -17.15 3.94
CA ARG A 120 6.83 -18.54 3.84
C ARG A 120 7.75 -19.41 4.68
N ASP A 121 7.14 -20.21 5.55
CA ASP A 121 7.88 -21.13 6.39
C ASP A 121 8.47 -22.28 5.55
N ASP A 122 9.72 -22.59 5.86
CA ASP A 122 10.52 -23.62 5.20
C ASP A 122 9.90 -25.03 5.28
N LYS A 123 9.30 -25.41 6.42
CA LYS A 123 8.64 -26.72 6.57
C LYS A 123 7.33 -26.77 5.80
N MET A 124 6.61 -25.65 5.74
CA MET A 124 5.42 -25.54 4.90
C MET A 124 5.76 -25.67 3.40
N MET A 125 6.95 -25.24 2.97
CA MET A 125 7.43 -25.48 1.60
C MET A 125 7.72 -26.94 1.31
N GLU A 126 8.29 -27.68 2.28
CA GLU A 126 8.51 -29.13 2.14
C GLU A 126 7.19 -29.90 2.02
N LEU A 127 6.16 -29.49 2.77
CA LEU A 127 4.87 -30.15 2.79
C LEU A 127 4.01 -29.81 1.56
N VAL A 128 3.97 -28.54 1.16
CA VAL A 128 3.11 -28.05 0.09
C VAL A 128 3.94 -27.75 -1.16
N ALA A 129 3.75 -28.59 -2.18
CA ALA A 129 4.43 -28.46 -3.46
C ALA A 129 4.28 -27.04 -4.04
N LYS A 130 5.36 -26.52 -4.65
CA LYS A 130 5.43 -25.13 -5.14
C LYS A 130 4.32 -24.78 -6.13
N ASP A 131 3.88 -25.73 -6.95
CA ASP A 131 2.79 -25.58 -7.93
C ASP A 131 1.40 -25.45 -7.29
N LYS A 132 1.26 -25.80 -5.99
CA LYS A 132 0.02 -25.70 -5.23
C LYS A 132 -0.04 -24.50 -4.29
N GLU A 133 1.05 -23.75 -4.15
CA GLU A 133 1.08 -22.50 -3.38
C GLU A 133 0.99 -21.31 -4.35
N PRO A 134 -0.16 -20.62 -4.42
CA PRO A 134 -0.36 -19.52 -5.36
C PRO A 134 0.44 -18.26 -5.00
N ILE A 135 0.85 -18.11 -3.73
CA ILE A 135 1.42 -16.87 -3.20
C ILE A 135 2.95 -16.87 -3.32
N THR A 136 3.46 -15.83 -3.98
CA THR A 136 4.87 -15.41 -3.94
C THR A 136 5.05 -14.41 -2.80
N PRO A 137 5.80 -14.74 -1.74
CA PRO A 137 5.95 -13.87 -0.58
C PRO A 137 6.65 -12.54 -0.89
N PHE A 138 6.33 -11.49 -0.13
CA PHE A 138 6.88 -10.14 -0.30
C PHE A 138 8.40 -10.08 -0.12
N VAL A 139 8.98 -10.93 0.73
CA VAL A 139 10.44 -11.02 0.92
C VAL A 139 11.18 -11.27 -0.41
N ARG A 140 10.56 -11.99 -1.35
CA ARG A 140 11.13 -12.28 -2.68
C ARG A 140 10.98 -11.11 -3.67
N LYS A 141 10.09 -10.17 -3.37
CA LYS A 141 9.72 -9.06 -4.27
C LYS A 141 10.24 -7.71 -3.80
N VAL A 142 10.57 -7.56 -2.52
CA VAL A 142 11.01 -6.28 -1.94
C VAL A 142 12.33 -5.78 -2.58
N ARG A 143 13.26 -6.69 -2.89
CA ARG A 143 14.53 -6.35 -3.55
C ARG A 143 14.32 -6.00 -5.04
N PRO A 144 13.66 -6.84 -5.87
CA PRO A 144 13.27 -6.48 -7.23
C PRO A 144 12.44 -5.20 -7.33
N LEU A 145 11.57 -4.92 -6.36
CA LEU A 145 10.79 -3.68 -6.31
C LEU A 145 11.71 -2.45 -6.25
N TYR A 146 12.78 -2.51 -5.46
CA TYR A 146 13.75 -1.43 -5.41
C TYR A 146 14.63 -1.39 -6.67
N GLU A 147 15.19 -2.52 -7.09
CA GLU A 147 16.16 -2.56 -8.20
C GLU A 147 15.52 -2.29 -9.58
N GLU A 148 14.30 -2.77 -9.82
CA GLU A 148 13.62 -2.63 -11.11
C GLU A 148 12.69 -1.42 -11.18
N LYS A 149 12.07 -1.03 -10.06
CA LYS A 149 11.08 0.07 -10.03
C LYS A 149 11.59 1.31 -9.30
N GLY A 150 12.74 1.25 -8.62
CA GLY A 150 13.27 2.36 -7.83
C GLY A 150 12.47 2.65 -6.54
N ILE A 151 11.60 1.74 -6.12
CA ILE A 151 10.67 1.95 -5.01
C ILE A 151 11.29 1.41 -3.73
N SER A 152 11.50 2.30 -2.76
CA SER A 152 12.09 1.95 -1.46
C SER A 152 11.06 1.27 -0.54
N SER A 153 11.51 0.54 0.47
CA SER A 153 10.63 -0.08 1.46
C SER A 153 11.16 0.12 2.87
N ILE A 154 10.28 0.52 3.80
CA ILE A 154 10.55 0.54 5.24
C ILE A 154 9.62 -0.49 5.87
N LEU A 155 10.21 -1.54 6.48
CA LEU A 155 9.45 -2.63 7.07
C LEU A 155 9.70 -2.69 8.58
N VAL A 156 8.64 -2.62 9.38
CA VAL A 156 8.71 -3.09 10.77
C VAL A 156 8.55 -4.59 10.78
N ILE A 157 9.54 -5.28 11.34
CA ILE A 157 9.57 -6.73 11.50
C ILE A 157 9.90 -7.08 12.95
N GLY A 158 9.24 -8.09 13.50
CA GLY A 158 9.46 -8.64 14.83
C GLY A 158 9.59 -10.15 14.86
N GLY A 159 9.01 -10.86 13.88
CA GLY A 159 8.92 -12.32 13.89
C GLY A 159 9.80 -13.06 12.88
N CYS A 160 10.31 -12.39 11.84
CA CYS A 160 10.99 -13.05 10.72
C CYS A 160 12.37 -12.46 10.40
N GLY A 161 13.39 -13.34 10.30
CA GLY A 161 14.76 -12.99 9.93
C GLY A 161 15.07 -13.01 8.43
N ASP A 162 14.20 -13.58 7.59
CA ASP A 162 14.44 -13.79 6.14
C ASP A 162 14.69 -12.46 5.38
N TYR A 163 14.18 -11.36 5.91
CA TYR A 163 14.40 -10.04 5.33
C TYR A 163 15.85 -9.54 5.51
N PHE A 164 16.66 -10.13 6.38
CA PHE A 164 18.07 -9.74 6.56
C PHE A 164 18.89 -9.92 5.28
N ASP A 165 18.60 -10.95 4.48
CA ASP A 165 19.25 -11.18 3.19
C ASP A 165 19.04 -10.01 2.24
N VAL A 166 17.81 -9.50 2.20
CA VAL A 166 17.34 -8.51 1.23
C VAL A 166 17.29 -7.08 1.77
N ALA A 167 17.80 -6.79 2.96
CA ALA A 167 17.84 -5.44 3.54
C ALA A 167 19.16 -4.69 3.24
N ASP A 168 19.07 -3.38 2.98
CA ASP A 168 20.25 -2.49 2.92
C ASP A 168 20.63 -1.97 4.31
N ARG A 169 19.63 -1.76 5.18
CA ARG A 169 19.81 -1.27 6.56
C ARG A 169 18.89 -2.00 7.51
N VAL A 170 19.40 -2.28 8.71
CA VAL A 170 18.64 -2.88 9.81
C VAL A 170 18.81 -2.01 11.06
N VAL A 171 17.72 -1.35 11.45
CA VAL A 171 17.64 -0.52 12.64
C VAL A 171 16.91 -1.29 13.73
N MET A 172 17.58 -1.58 14.84
CA MET A 172 16.95 -2.19 16.00
C MET A 172 16.47 -1.09 16.95
N MET A 173 15.20 -1.16 17.32
CA MET A 173 14.64 -0.40 18.43
C MET A 173 14.89 -1.17 19.73
N ASP A 174 15.62 -0.55 20.65
CA ASP A 174 15.82 -1.06 22.00
C ASP A 174 15.60 0.06 23.02
N SER A 175 14.63 -0.12 23.92
CA SER A 175 14.33 0.84 24.99
C SER A 175 14.14 2.26 24.44
N TYR A 176 13.41 2.36 23.31
CA TYR A 176 13.13 3.59 22.57
C TYR A 176 14.35 4.28 21.91
N ALA A 177 15.49 3.59 21.85
CA ALA A 177 16.68 4.03 21.11
C ALA A 177 16.84 3.26 19.79
N CYS A 178 17.29 3.96 18.74
CA CYS A 178 17.63 3.37 17.44
C CYS A 178 19.10 2.91 17.44
N LEU A 179 19.35 1.66 17.07
CA LEU A 179 20.69 1.08 16.92
C LEU A 179 20.84 0.55 15.50
N ASP A 180 21.89 0.96 14.77
CA ASP A 180 22.23 0.32 13.50
C ASP A 180 22.86 -1.05 13.79
N VAL A 181 22.16 -2.12 13.40
CA VAL A 181 22.59 -3.51 13.57
C VAL A 181 22.77 -4.22 12.23
N THR A 182 22.99 -3.44 11.15
CA THR A 182 23.07 -3.96 9.78
C THR A 182 24.14 -5.05 9.65
N ASP A 183 25.36 -4.81 10.12
CA ASP A 183 26.46 -5.78 10.00
C ASP A 183 26.13 -7.09 10.71
N ARG A 184 25.62 -7.00 11.94
CA ARG A 184 25.19 -8.16 12.73
C ARG A 184 24.06 -8.94 12.04
N ALA A 185 23.09 -8.24 11.44
CA ALA A 185 22.00 -8.90 10.71
C ALA A 185 22.52 -9.65 9.48
N LYS A 186 23.48 -9.08 8.75
CA LYS A 186 24.15 -9.73 7.61
C LYS A 186 24.99 -10.93 8.01
N GLU A 187 25.70 -10.85 9.14
CA GLU A 187 26.43 -12.00 9.72
C GLU A 187 25.48 -13.15 10.06
N ILE A 188 24.33 -12.87 10.67
CA ILE A 188 23.32 -13.89 10.99
C ILE A 188 22.82 -14.59 9.72
N ALA A 189 22.47 -13.81 8.70
CA ALA A 189 21.98 -14.34 7.43
C ALA A 189 23.03 -15.21 6.70
N ALA A 190 24.30 -14.76 6.69
CA ALA A 190 25.42 -15.51 6.12
C ALA A 190 25.68 -16.84 6.86
N ASN A 191 25.62 -16.82 8.20
CA ASN A 191 25.83 -18.01 9.03
C ASN A 191 24.70 -19.03 8.84
N ALA A 192 23.45 -18.58 8.76
CA ALA A 192 22.30 -19.45 8.48
C ALA A 192 22.48 -20.20 7.14
N SER A 193 22.90 -19.48 6.09
CA SER A 193 23.17 -20.02 4.76
C SER A 193 24.31 -21.06 4.71
N SER A 194 25.24 -21.00 5.67
CA SER A 194 26.41 -21.91 5.72
C SER A 194 26.14 -23.26 6.40
N SER A 195 25.02 -23.39 7.11
CA SER A 195 24.68 -24.61 7.85
C SER A 195 24.07 -25.67 6.91
N GLN A 196 24.61 -26.89 6.94
CA GLN A 196 24.33 -27.97 5.97
C GLN A 196 22.91 -28.57 6.04
N THR A 197 22.02 -28.04 6.87
CA THR A 197 20.63 -28.50 7.00
C THR A 197 19.75 -27.70 6.04
N ARG A 198 19.83 -28.08 4.76
CA ARG A 198 19.27 -27.35 3.62
C ARG A 198 17.75 -27.29 3.66
N ILE A 199 17.22 -26.11 3.93
CA ILE A 199 16.05 -25.61 3.20
C ILE A 199 16.57 -24.41 2.41
N HIS A 200 16.39 -24.42 1.09
CA HIS A 200 16.82 -23.31 0.25
C HIS A 200 16.05 -22.06 0.69
N HIS A 201 16.73 -21.05 1.26
CA HIS A 201 16.10 -19.77 1.55
C HIS A 201 15.67 -19.10 0.23
N GLU A 202 14.38 -19.20 -0.08
CA GLU A 202 13.78 -18.63 -1.30
C GLU A 202 13.94 -17.10 -1.38
N ALA A 203 14.21 -16.44 -0.26
CA ALA A 203 14.53 -15.01 -0.20
C ALA A 203 15.72 -14.63 -1.10
N SER A 204 16.65 -15.55 -1.33
CA SER A 204 17.83 -15.33 -2.18
C SER A 204 17.59 -15.54 -3.68
N GLU A 205 16.49 -16.20 -4.06
CA GLU A 205 16.14 -16.41 -5.47
C GLU A 205 15.51 -15.14 -6.03
N THR A 206 16.30 -14.37 -6.77
CA THR A 206 15.85 -13.16 -7.47
C THR A 206 14.85 -13.53 -8.57
N ILE A 207 13.60 -13.16 -8.35
CA ILE A 207 12.52 -13.23 -9.34
C ILE A 207 12.20 -11.82 -9.82
N PRO A 208 11.85 -11.61 -11.09
CA PRO A 208 11.51 -10.28 -11.57
C PRO A 208 10.28 -9.75 -10.82
N PHE A 209 10.19 -8.44 -10.58
CA PHE A 209 9.01 -7.90 -9.92
C PHE A 209 7.75 -8.13 -10.77
N GLY A 210 7.83 -7.79 -12.06
CA GLY A 210 6.73 -7.86 -13.02
C GLY A 210 6.35 -6.50 -13.61
N SER A 211 5.38 -6.49 -14.52
CA SER A 211 4.74 -5.26 -15.03
C SER A 211 3.61 -4.81 -14.11
N ILE A 212 3.29 -3.51 -14.17
CA ILE A 212 2.11 -2.94 -13.53
C ILE A 212 1.15 -2.53 -14.64
N ALA A 213 -0.01 -3.19 -14.69
CA ALA A 213 -1.05 -2.87 -15.66
C ALA A 213 -1.71 -1.53 -15.31
N LYS A 214 -2.02 -0.73 -16.34
CA LYS A 214 -2.81 0.49 -16.18
C LYS A 214 -4.29 0.15 -16.17
N ARG A 215 -5.03 0.75 -15.25
CA ARG A 215 -6.49 0.65 -15.15
C ARG A 215 -7.14 1.95 -15.57
N TYR A 216 -8.36 1.84 -16.07
CA TYR A 216 -9.14 2.93 -16.63
C TYR A 216 -10.50 2.99 -15.92
N PRO A 217 -10.73 3.99 -15.05
CA PRO A 217 -11.99 4.13 -14.35
C PRO A 217 -13.11 4.55 -15.30
N VAL A 218 -14.28 3.92 -15.17
CA VAL A 218 -15.48 4.25 -15.94
C VAL A 218 -16.37 5.18 -15.11
N GLY A 219 -16.43 6.46 -15.48
CA GLY A 219 -17.08 7.49 -14.65
C GLY A 219 -18.52 7.16 -14.27
N SER A 220 -19.32 6.62 -15.20
CA SER A 220 -20.73 6.26 -14.91
C SER A 220 -20.90 5.26 -13.76
N ALA A 221 -19.91 4.41 -13.48
CA ALA A 221 -19.95 3.44 -12.38
C ALA A 221 -19.78 4.07 -10.99
N TYR A 222 -19.28 5.30 -10.93
CA TYR A 222 -19.14 6.08 -9.69
C TYR A 222 -20.35 6.98 -9.42
N ARG A 223 -21.35 7.00 -10.32
CA ARG A 223 -22.60 7.72 -10.07
C ARG A 223 -23.42 7.00 -9.01
N THR A 224 -24.03 7.78 -8.13
CA THR A 224 -24.91 7.27 -7.09
C THR A 224 -26.31 7.87 -7.23
N ASN A 225 -27.32 7.02 -7.07
CA ASN A 225 -28.73 7.42 -7.05
C ASN A 225 -29.21 7.79 -5.63
N GLY A 226 -28.37 7.57 -4.61
CA GLY A 226 -28.72 7.79 -3.20
C GLY A 226 -27.93 8.93 -2.57
N LYS A 227 -28.23 9.21 -1.29
CA LYS A 227 -27.54 10.24 -0.52
C LYS A 227 -26.07 9.87 -0.31
N VAL A 228 -25.18 10.83 -0.52
CA VAL A 228 -23.77 10.72 -0.14
C VAL A 228 -23.55 11.53 1.13
N SER A 229 -22.91 10.93 2.13
CA SER A 229 -22.55 11.63 3.36
C SER A 229 -21.34 10.99 4.04
N VAL A 230 -20.39 11.83 4.44
CA VAL A 230 -19.24 11.40 5.26
C VAL A 230 -19.73 11.18 6.69
N ARG A 231 -19.51 9.97 7.23
CA ARG A 231 -19.95 9.57 8.56
C ARG A 231 -18.85 9.72 9.61
N SER A 232 -17.60 9.48 9.22
CA SER A 232 -16.43 9.60 10.07
C SER A 232 -15.20 9.94 9.25
N LYS A 233 -14.02 9.99 9.88
CA LYS A 233 -12.73 10.14 9.19
C LYS A 233 -12.51 9.06 8.13
N THR A 234 -13.06 7.86 8.30
CA THR A 234 -12.76 6.72 7.43
C THR A 234 -13.99 6.09 6.81
N VAL A 235 -15.20 6.57 7.10
CA VAL A 235 -16.44 5.96 6.61
C VAL A 235 -17.27 6.95 5.84
N VAL A 236 -17.64 6.59 4.61
CA VAL A 236 -18.53 7.37 3.74
C VAL A 236 -19.73 6.52 3.36
N SER A 237 -20.93 7.00 3.66
CA SER A 237 -22.16 6.44 3.12
C SER A 237 -22.31 6.96 1.69
N TYR A 238 -22.27 6.05 0.71
CA TYR A 238 -22.27 6.36 -0.71
C TYR A 238 -23.43 5.64 -1.41
N GLY A 239 -24.60 6.30 -1.43
CA GLY A 239 -25.84 5.70 -1.90
C GLY A 239 -26.27 4.53 -1.02
N GLU A 240 -26.37 3.34 -1.61
CA GLU A 240 -26.71 2.09 -0.91
C GLU A 240 -25.48 1.35 -0.36
N THR A 241 -24.28 1.84 -0.67
CA THR A 241 -23.02 1.23 -0.24
C THR A 241 -22.35 2.04 0.85
N GLU A 242 -21.51 1.37 1.62
CA GLU A 242 -20.56 2.01 2.52
C GLU A 242 -19.15 1.90 1.91
N LEU A 243 -18.46 3.03 1.87
CA LEU A 243 -17.05 3.11 1.52
C LEU A 243 -16.24 3.20 2.81
N ASP A 244 -15.55 2.11 3.12
CA ASP A 244 -14.59 2.04 4.21
C ASP A 244 -13.18 2.40 3.71
N LEU A 245 -12.59 3.39 4.36
CA LEU A 245 -11.25 3.92 4.14
C LEU A 245 -10.34 3.67 5.35
N SER A 246 -10.74 2.81 6.28
CA SER A 246 -9.97 2.45 7.48
C SER A 246 -8.58 1.89 7.14
N GLY A 247 -8.45 1.25 5.97
CA GLY A 247 -7.18 0.77 5.45
C GLY A 247 -6.23 1.85 4.92
N LEU A 248 -6.72 3.08 4.70
CA LEU A 248 -5.93 4.24 4.30
C LEU A 248 -5.49 5.04 5.54
N GLU A 249 -4.55 4.48 6.31
CA GLU A 249 -4.13 5.01 7.62
C GLU A 249 -3.53 6.43 7.56
N GLN A 250 -3.07 6.87 6.39
CA GLN A 250 -2.53 8.21 6.17
C GLN A 250 -3.61 9.29 5.94
N ILE A 251 -4.91 8.94 6.04
CA ILE A 251 -5.99 9.91 6.20
C ILE A 251 -5.99 10.42 7.65
N VAL A 252 -5.66 11.70 7.82
CA VAL A 252 -5.44 12.32 9.14
C VAL A 252 -6.60 13.21 9.60
N SER A 253 -7.53 13.58 8.70
CA SER A 253 -8.66 14.45 9.06
C SER A 253 -9.95 14.08 8.32
N LEU A 254 -11.09 14.38 8.94
CA LEU A 254 -12.41 14.23 8.31
C LEU A 254 -12.57 15.16 7.09
N ALA A 255 -11.87 16.30 7.08
CA ALA A 255 -11.87 17.24 5.97
C ALA A 255 -11.23 16.66 4.69
N GLN A 256 -10.23 15.78 4.83
CA GLN A 256 -9.70 15.02 3.69
C GLN A 256 -10.74 14.05 3.15
N THR A 257 -11.48 13.38 4.03
CA THR A 257 -12.55 12.44 3.65
C THR A 257 -13.68 13.14 2.91
N ASN A 258 -14.04 14.36 3.31
CA ASN A 258 -14.97 15.21 2.55
C ASN A 258 -14.44 15.49 1.14
N ALA A 259 -13.19 15.93 1.02
CA ALA A 259 -12.59 16.23 -0.28
C ALA A 259 -12.49 14.97 -1.18
N ILE A 260 -12.10 13.82 -0.62
CA ILE A 260 -12.08 12.53 -1.31
C ILE A 260 -13.48 12.18 -1.83
N THR A 261 -14.51 12.40 -1.03
CA THR A 261 -15.91 12.15 -1.41
C THR A 261 -16.31 13.02 -2.61
N SER A 262 -15.96 14.31 -2.58
CA SER A 262 -16.20 15.22 -3.71
C SER A 262 -15.42 14.82 -4.96
N VAL A 263 -14.18 14.32 -4.82
CA VAL A 263 -13.37 13.78 -5.93
C VAL A 263 -14.07 12.59 -6.60
N ILE A 264 -14.61 11.64 -5.82
CA ILE A 264 -15.35 10.49 -6.36
C ILE A 264 -16.63 10.97 -7.08
N GLN A 265 -17.37 11.91 -6.50
CA GLN A 265 -18.56 12.46 -7.16
C GLN A 265 -18.21 13.20 -8.46
N LYS A 266 -17.08 13.91 -8.51
CA LYS A 266 -16.60 14.56 -9.73
C LYS A 266 -16.17 13.55 -10.79
N LEU A 267 -15.51 12.46 -10.37
CA LEU A 267 -15.15 11.33 -11.24
C LEU A 267 -16.39 10.74 -11.92
N SER A 268 -17.54 10.75 -11.24
CA SER A 268 -18.79 10.23 -11.79
C SER A 268 -19.29 10.91 -13.07
N ASN A 269 -18.75 12.10 -13.36
CA ASN A 269 -19.03 12.88 -14.55
C ASN A 269 -17.97 12.72 -15.66
N THR A 270 -16.93 11.91 -15.43
CA THR A 270 -15.90 11.61 -16.42
C THR A 270 -16.35 10.54 -17.43
N GLY A 271 -15.66 10.47 -18.57
CA GLY A 271 -16.04 9.64 -19.73
C GLY A 271 -15.88 8.13 -19.55
N SER A 272 -15.93 7.43 -20.69
CA SER A 272 -16.13 5.97 -20.80
C SER A 272 -14.90 5.09 -20.51
N GLY A 273 -13.95 5.53 -19.69
CA GLY A 273 -12.76 4.73 -19.37
C GLY A 273 -11.62 4.83 -20.38
N ASP A 274 -11.36 6.03 -20.91
CA ASP A 274 -10.27 6.26 -21.87
C ASP A 274 -8.99 6.83 -21.25
N VAL A 275 -9.11 7.42 -20.05
CA VAL A 275 -7.98 7.97 -19.30
C VAL A 275 -7.60 6.99 -18.20
N SER A 276 -6.31 6.71 -18.04
CA SER A 276 -5.85 5.83 -16.96
C SER A 276 -6.11 6.46 -15.59
N LEU A 277 -6.17 5.65 -14.54
CA LEU A 277 -6.35 6.13 -13.17
C LEU A 277 -5.30 7.19 -12.81
N LEU A 278 -4.03 6.94 -13.11
CA LEU A 278 -2.97 7.93 -12.93
C LEU A 278 -3.21 9.22 -13.73
N GLY A 279 -3.71 9.13 -14.97
CA GLY A 279 -4.05 10.31 -15.77
C GLY A 279 -5.21 11.12 -15.18
N VAL A 280 -6.21 10.44 -14.61
CA VAL A 280 -7.32 11.07 -13.87
C VAL A 280 -6.78 11.76 -12.62
N MET A 281 -5.91 11.11 -11.84
CA MET A 281 -5.30 11.71 -10.65
C MET A 281 -4.45 12.93 -11.00
N ASN A 282 -3.62 12.86 -12.05
CA ASN A 282 -2.84 14.01 -12.52
C ASN A 282 -3.74 15.19 -12.95
N SER A 283 -4.87 14.89 -13.61
CA SER A 283 -5.85 15.92 -13.99
C SER A 283 -6.53 16.54 -12.78
N MET A 284 -6.80 15.74 -11.74
CA MET A 284 -7.38 16.21 -10.48
C MET A 284 -6.38 17.08 -9.71
N GLU A 285 -5.12 16.65 -9.56
CA GLU A 285 -4.07 17.45 -8.91
C GLU A 285 -3.89 18.79 -9.64
N SER A 286 -3.85 18.78 -10.98
CA SER A 286 -3.74 20.01 -11.78
C SER A 286 -4.91 20.96 -11.58
N LEU A 287 -6.12 20.43 -11.42
CA LEU A 287 -7.32 21.22 -11.10
C LEU A 287 -7.20 21.83 -9.70
N LEU A 288 -6.78 21.05 -8.70
CA LEU A 288 -6.62 21.51 -7.32
C LEU A 288 -5.50 22.55 -7.18
N ASP A 289 -4.43 22.43 -7.96
CA ASP A 289 -3.35 23.42 -8.00
C ASP A 289 -3.80 24.75 -8.61
N LYS A 290 -4.61 24.69 -9.66
CA LYS A 290 -5.04 25.89 -10.40
C LYS A 290 -6.20 26.61 -9.73
N ASP A 291 -7.22 25.86 -9.34
CA ASP A 291 -8.53 26.39 -8.95
C ASP A 291 -8.83 26.14 -7.46
N GLY A 292 -7.92 25.49 -6.72
CA GLY A 292 -8.06 25.22 -5.29
C GLY A 292 -9.10 24.12 -4.98
N LEU A 293 -9.39 23.95 -3.68
CA LEU A 293 -10.36 22.94 -3.21
C LEU A 293 -11.81 23.28 -3.58
N ASP A 294 -12.12 24.56 -3.78
CA ASP A 294 -13.47 25.01 -4.18
C ASP A 294 -13.90 24.45 -5.55
N SER A 295 -12.92 24.06 -6.38
CA SER A 295 -13.17 23.37 -7.66
C SER A 295 -13.85 22.00 -7.51
N LEU A 296 -13.80 21.39 -6.31
CA LEU A 296 -14.45 20.12 -6.00
C LEU A 296 -15.95 20.27 -5.73
N ASP A 297 -16.40 21.46 -5.31
CA ASP A 297 -17.81 21.75 -5.01
C ASP A 297 -18.21 23.15 -5.54
N PRO A 298 -18.23 23.35 -6.88
CA PRO A 298 -18.43 24.66 -7.46
C PRO A 298 -19.76 25.30 -7.04
N GLY A 299 -19.70 26.54 -6.56
CA GLY A 299 -20.87 27.30 -6.12
C GLY A 299 -21.23 27.11 -4.63
N ASN A 300 -20.55 26.21 -3.94
CA ASN A 300 -20.68 26.02 -2.49
C ASN A 300 -19.36 26.36 -1.80
N PHE A 301 -19.38 27.32 -0.87
CA PHE A 301 -18.21 27.64 -0.06
C PHE A 301 -18.09 26.64 1.11
N ASN A 302 -17.38 25.54 0.87
CA ASN A 302 -17.21 24.48 1.86
C ASN A 302 -15.89 24.62 2.61
N GLY A 303 -15.93 25.27 3.78
CA GLY A 303 -14.77 25.39 4.69
C GLY A 303 -14.33 24.09 5.37
N ALA A 304 -14.96 22.94 5.06
CA ALA A 304 -14.67 21.64 5.65
C ALA A 304 -13.87 20.71 4.72
N LEU A 305 -13.14 21.27 3.74
CA LEU A 305 -12.27 20.51 2.83
C LEU A 305 -10.80 20.67 3.21
N ALA A 306 -10.04 19.57 3.13
CA ALA A 306 -8.58 19.57 3.19
C ALA A 306 -8.04 18.71 2.04
N ARG A 307 -6.95 19.15 1.39
CA ARG A 307 -6.42 18.47 0.20
C ARG A 307 -5.96 17.04 0.56
N PRO A 308 -6.56 16.00 -0.03
CA PRO A 308 -6.04 14.64 0.04
C PRO A 308 -4.88 14.49 -0.97
N ARG A 309 -3.99 13.52 -0.77
CA ARG A 309 -2.99 13.19 -1.79
C ARG A 309 -3.63 12.28 -2.85
N THR A 310 -2.98 12.22 -4.01
CA THR A 310 -3.27 11.26 -5.08
C THR A 310 -3.50 9.83 -4.56
N PHE A 311 -2.69 9.36 -3.59
CA PHE A 311 -2.81 8.00 -3.05
C PHE A 311 -4.12 7.77 -2.28
N GLU A 312 -4.55 8.73 -1.46
CA GLU A 312 -5.83 8.62 -0.75
C GLU A 312 -7.02 8.74 -1.69
N MET A 313 -6.95 9.63 -2.69
CA MET A 313 -7.98 9.75 -3.73
C MET A 313 -8.14 8.47 -4.54
N ALA A 314 -7.04 7.96 -5.10
CA ALA A 314 -7.02 6.71 -5.86
C ALA A 314 -7.41 5.50 -4.99
N GLY A 315 -6.92 5.46 -3.75
CA GLY A 315 -7.25 4.40 -2.80
C GLY A 315 -8.73 4.32 -2.49
N ALA A 316 -9.42 5.46 -2.39
CA ALA A 316 -10.87 5.50 -2.18
C ALA A 316 -11.64 5.05 -3.43
N ILE A 317 -11.22 5.49 -4.62
CA ILE A 317 -11.78 5.05 -5.91
C ILE A 317 -11.66 3.52 -6.07
N ASN A 318 -10.53 2.94 -5.66
CA ASN A 318 -10.26 1.50 -5.74
C ASN A 318 -11.09 0.65 -4.78
N ARG A 319 -11.57 1.24 -3.68
CA ARG A 319 -12.34 0.56 -2.63
C ARG A 319 -13.84 0.70 -2.82
N LEU A 320 -14.29 1.61 -3.68
CA LEU A 320 -15.72 1.78 -3.93
C LEU A 320 -16.28 0.53 -4.64
N ARG A 321 -17.27 -0.08 -4.00
CA ARG A 321 -17.94 -1.28 -4.51
C ARG A 321 -18.79 -0.91 -5.73
N GLY A 322 -18.49 -1.49 -6.89
CA GLY A 322 -19.28 -1.29 -8.10
C GLY A 322 -18.95 -2.29 -9.20
N ASN A 323 -19.93 -2.60 -10.04
CA ASN A 323 -19.70 -3.47 -11.20
C ASN A 323 -19.14 -2.65 -12.36
N GLY A 324 -18.06 -3.14 -12.99
CA GLY A 324 -17.47 -2.52 -14.17
C GLY A 324 -16.89 -1.12 -13.93
N CYS A 325 -16.50 -0.79 -12.69
CA CYS A 325 -15.95 0.51 -12.34
C CYS A 325 -14.53 0.75 -12.87
N MET A 326 -13.78 -0.33 -13.06
CA MET A 326 -12.44 -0.32 -13.64
C MET A 326 -12.37 -1.29 -14.82
N SER A 327 -11.52 -0.95 -15.78
CA SER A 327 -11.12 -1.86 -16.86
C SER A 327 -9.60 -1.83 -17.00
N GLN A 328 -9.02 -2.95 -17.44
CA GLN A 328 -7.66 -2.97 -17.97
C GLN A 328 -7.75 -3.07 -19.49
N LYS A 329 -7.02 -2.20 -20.19
CA LYS A 329 -6.81 -2.36 -21.64
C LYS A 329 -5.56 -3.22 -21.83
N THR A 330 -5.71 -4.37 -22.48
CA THR A 330 -4.63 -5.24 -22.96
C THR A 330 -3.71 -4.51 -23.91
#